data_AF-A0A1G9T7S7-F1
#
_entry.id   AF-A0A1G9T7S7-F1
#
_cell.length_a   1.000
_cell.length_b   1.000
_cell.length_c   1.000
_cell.angle_alpha   90.00
_cell.angle_beta   90.00
_cell.angle_gamma   90.00
#
_symmetry.space_group_name_H-M   'P 1'
#
loop_
_entity.id
_entity.type
_entity.pdbx_description
1 polymer ?
#
loop_
_entity_poly.entity_id
_entity_poly.type
_entity_poly.pdbx_seq_one_letter_code
_entity_poly.pdbx_strand_id
1 'polypeptide(L)' 'MDSPPNDLDARALGRAAPGKGLAREACPYAEGTEARTLWLAGYDEALADGAEAVTGGIAQHPAPPPADRAR' A
#
# COMPACT_ATOMS: atom_id res chain seq x y z
N MET A 1 -9.02 25.89 -18.07
CA MET A 1 -9.33 24.99 -16.95
C MET A 1 -8.01 24.38 -16.54
N ASP A 2 -7.40 24.92 -15.49
CA ASP A 2 -6.20 24.37 -14.86
C ASP A 2 -6.69 23.16 -14.05
N SER A 3 -6.66 21.96 -14.65
CA SER A 3 -6.91 20.75 -13.87
C SER A 3 -5.79 20.67 -12.84
N PRO A 4 -6.09 20.56 -11.53
CA PRO A 4 -5.04 20.48 -10.52
C PRO A 4 -4.12 19.31 -10.86
N PRO A 5 -2.80 19.41 -10.59
CA PRO A 5 -1.84 18.36 -10.90
C PRO A 5 -2.30 17.07 -10.23
N ASN A 6 -2.86 16.16 -11.03
CA ASN A 6 -3.24 14.82 -10.63
C ASN A 6 -1.98 13.92 -10.64
N ASP A 7 -0.85 14.46 -10.18
CA ASP A 7 0.48 13.86 -10.26
C ASP A 7 0.76 12.90 -9.09
N LEU A 8 -0.29 12.42 -8.42
CA LEU A 8 -0.17 11.24 -7.59
C LEU A 8 -0.18 10.03 -8.50
N ASP A 9 0.99 9.74 -9.06
CA ASP A 9 1.25 8.62 -9.95
C ASP A 9 0.79 7.33 -9.25
N ALA A 10 -0.37 6.80 -9.66
CA ALA A 10 -1.03 5.70 -8.96
C ALA A 10 -0.11 4.47 -8.85
N ARG A 11 0.78 4.30 -9.82
CA ARG A 11 1.85 3.31 -9.81
C ARG A 11 2.88 3.54 -8.71
N ALA A 12 3.34 4.78 -8.51
CA ALA A 12 4.27 5.11 -7.43
C ALA A 12 3.62 4.87 -6.05
N LEU A 13 2.32 5.18 -5.93
CA LEU A 13 1.55 4.88 -4.72
C LEU A 13 1.44 3.38 -4.46
N GLY A 14 1.20 2.58 -5.50
CA GLY A 14 1.20 1.12 -5.44
C GLY A 14 2.52 0.56 -4.95
N ARG A 15 3.64 1.08 -5.49
CA ARG A 15 4.99 0.65 -5.10
C ARG A 15 5.34 0.96 -3.65
N ALA A 16 4.83 2.08 -3.13
CA ALA A 16 5.06 2.47 -1.73
C ALA A 16 4.13 1.74 -0.74
N ALA A 17 3.08 1.06 -1.21
CA ALA A 17 2.04 0.48 -0.36
C ALA A 17 2.56 -0.63 0.58
N PRO A 18 3.35 -1.62 0.14
CA PRO A 18 3.89 -2.64 1.05
C PRO A 18 4.71 -2.04 2.20
N GLY A 19 5.57 -1.06 1.90
CA GLY A 19 6.38 -0.35 2.90
C GLY A 19 5.56 0.49 3.88
N LYS A 20 4.28 0.75 3.58
CA LYS A 20 3.32 1.43 4.46
C LYS A 20 2.42 0.45 5.22
N GLY A 21 2.61 -0.86 5.09
CA GLY A 21 1.73 -1.84 5.70
C GLY A 21 0.36 -1.92 5.02
N LEU A 22 0.25 -1.49 3.77
CA LEU A 22 -0.98 -1.59 2.98
C LEU A 22 -0.94 -2.89 2.18
N ALA A 23 -2.00 -3.69 2.30
CA ALA A 23 -2.20 -4.88 1.49
C ALA A 23 -2.68 -4.52 0.08
N ARG A 24 -2.50 -5.44 -0.88
CA ARG A 24 -2.94 -5.28 -2.28
C ARG A 24 -4.45 -4.98 -2.39
N GLU A 25 -5.24 -5.52 -1.48
CA GLU A 25 -6.70 -5.34 -1.43
C GLU A 25 -7.10 -3.97 -0.87
N ALA A 26 -6.18 -3.26 -0.20
CA ALA A 26 -6.40 -1.91 0.32
C ALA A 26 -6.27 -0.82 -0.76
N CYS A 27 -6.22 -1.22 -2.05
CA CYS A 27 -6.21 -0.30 -3.18
C CYS A 27 -7.43 0.66 -3.09
N PRO A 28 -7.22 1.98 -3.02
CA PRO A 28 -8.30 2.95 -2.83
C PRO A 28 -9.13 3.18 -4.11
N TYR A 29 -8.67 2.66 -5.24
CA TYR A 29 -9.29 2.87 -6.55
C TYR A 29 -10.33 1.79 -6.86
N ALA A 30 -11.44 2.24 -7.45
CA ALA A 30 -12.52 1.36 -7.87
C ALA A 30 -12.07 0.32 -8.92
N GLU A 31 -12.73 -0.82 -8.91
CA GLU A 31 -12.53 -1.88 -9.91
C GLU A 31 -12.77 -1.38 -11.34
N GLY A 32 -11.93 -1.83 -12.28
CA GLY A 32 -12.00 -1.42 -13.68
C GLY A 32 -11.44 -0.04 -14.00
N THR A 33 -10.91 0.71 -13.02
CA THR A 33 -10.26 2.00 -13.28
C THR A 33 -8.79 1.83 -13.68
N GLU A 34 -8.30 2.70 -14.56
CA GLU A 34 -6.88 2.73 -14.94
C GLU A 34 -5.97 2.96 -13.73
N ALA A 35 -6.39 3.82 -12.80
CA ALA A 35 -5.67 4.08 -11.55
C ALA A 35 -5.51 2.81 -10.69
N ARG A 36 -6.53 1.94 -10.63
CA ARG A 36 -6.40 0.63 -9.96
C ARG A 36 -5.37 -0.25 -10.65
N THR A 37 -5.40 -0.32 -11.98
CA THR A 37 -4.43 -1.11 -12.76
C THR A 37 -3.00 -0.63 -12.51
N LEU A 38 -2.78 0.69 -12.55
CA LEU A 38 -1.48 1.30 -12.27
C LEU A 38 -1.01 1.02 -10.84
N TRP A 39 -1.89 1.17 -9.85
CA TRP A 39 -1.58 0.91 -8.45
C TRP A 39 -1.22 -0.56 -8.21
N LEU A 40 -1.97 -1.50 -8.78
CA LEU A 40 -1.67 -2.93 -8.66
C LEU A 40 -0.34 -3.27 -9.33
N ALA A 41 -0.05 -2.71 -10.51
CA ALA A 41 1.24 -2.90 -11.18
C ALA A 41 2.41 -2.37 -10.33
N GLY A 42 2.25 -1.21 -9.70
CA GLY A 42 3.26 -0.68 -8.78
C GLY A 42 3.48 -1.56 -7.54
N TYR A 43 2.40 -2.10 -6.98
CA TYR A 43 2.48 -3.04 -5.86
C TYR A 43 3.25 -4.30 -6.24
N ASP A 44 2.91 -4.89 -7.39
CA ASP A 44 3.56 -6.09 -7.91
C ASP A 44 5.06 -5.84 -8.20
N GLU A 45 5.42 -4.65 -8.69
CA GLU A 45 6.82 -4.21 -8.84
C GLU A 45 7.56 -4.13 -7.50
N ALA A 46 6.93 -3.59 -6.46
CA ALA A 46 7.55 -3.57 -5.14
C ALA A 46 7.81 -4.97 -4.59
N LEU A 47 6.89 -5.93 -4.80
CA LEU A 47 7.12 -7.33 -4.42
C LEU A 47 8.28 -7.95 -5.20
N ALA A 48 8.37 -7.65 -6.51
CA ALA A 48 9.47 -8.12 -7.35
C ALA A 48 10.83 -7.53 -6.91
N ASP A 49 10.85 -6.29 -6.41
CA ASP A 49 12.01 -5.64 -5.79
C ASP A 49 12.35 -6.20 -4.40
N GLY A 50 11.53 -7.10 -3.85
CA GLY A 50 11.75 -7.76 -2.56
C GLY A 50 11.02 -7.11 -1.37
N ALA A 51 10.04 -6.24 -1.62
CA ALA A 51 9.18 -5.74 -0.56
C ALA A 51 8.33 -6.88 0.04
N GLU A 52 8.12 -6.82 1.36
CA GLU A 52 7.34 -7.83 2.05
C GLU A 52 5.85 -7.66 1.74
N ALA A 53 5.23 -8.71 1.20
CA ALA A 53 3.81 -8.70 0.89
C ALA A 53 3.01 -8.59 2.19
N VAL A 54 2.26 -7.49 2.33
CA VAL A 54 1.34 -7.34 3.45
C VAL A 54 0.09 -8.14 3.13
N THR A 55 -0.08 -9.27 3.80
CA THR A 55 -1.29 -10.10 3.69
C THR A 55 -2.15 -9.88 4.93
N GLY A 56 -3.41 -9.46 4.73
CA GLY A 56 -4.30 -9.09 5.82
C GLY A 56 -4.52 -7.57 5.81
N GLY A 57 -5.74 -7.16 5.46
CA GLY A 57 -6.12 -5.76 5.28
C GLY A 57 -5.62 -4.85 6.39
N ILE A 58 -5.32 -3.59 6.02
CA ILE A 58 -4.84 -2.48 6.87
C ILE A 58 -4.71 -2.88 8.33
N ALA A 59 -3.48 -3.17 8.78
CA ALA A 59 -3.22 -3.47 10.18
C ALA A 59 -3.70 -2.29 11.06
N GLN A 60 -4.97 -2.33 11.46
CA GLN A 60 -5.51 -1.62 12.60
C GLN A 60 -4.96 -2.35 13.83
N HIS A 61 -3.68 -2.18 14.13
CA HIS A 61 -3.17 -2.50 15.45
C HIS A 61 -2.04 -1.54 15.83
N PRO A 62 -2.16 -0.80 16.95
CA PRO A 62 -0.97 -0.29 17.61
C PRO A 62 -0.14 -1.49 18.04
N ALA A 63 1.18 -1.42 17.82
CA ALA A 63 2.10 -2.43 18.33
C ALA A 63 1.80 -2.69 19.82
N PRO A 64 1.60 -3.94 20.27
CA PRO A 64 1.46 -4.20 21.68
C PRO A 64 2.75 -3.74 22.39
N PRO A 65 2.67 -3.05 23.54
CA PRO A 65 3.86 -2.65 24.27
C PRO A 65 4.67 -3.91 24.65
N PRO A 66 6.01 -3.82 24.70
CA PRO A 66 6.85 -4.95 25.09
C PRO A 66 6.40 -5.42 26.48
N ALA A 67 6.10 -6.71 26.60
CA ALA A 67 5.70 -7.32 27.85
C ALA A 67 6.80 -7.06 28.90
N ASP A 68 6.43 -6.28 29.91
CA ASP A 68 7.25 -5.97 31.08
C ASP A 68 7.73 -7.28 31.71
N ARG A 69 9.03 -7.52 31.63
CA ARG A 69 9.68 -8.70 32.19
C ARG A 69 10.00 -8.42 33.66
N ALA A 70 8.97 -8.35 34.49
CA ALA A 70 9.11 -8.33 35.94
C ALA A 70 9.21 -9.77 36.47
N ARG A 71 10.43 -10.19 36.81
CA ARG A 71 10.69 -11.17 37.87
C ARG A 71 12.01 -10.87 38.54
#